data_AF-A0A957WFT7-F1
#
_entry.id   AF-A0A957WFT7-F1
#
_cell.length_a   1.000
_cell.length_b   1.000
_cell.length_c   1.000
_cell.angle_alpha   90.00
_cell.angle_beta   90.00
_cell.angle_gamma   90.00
#
_symmetry.space_group_name_H-M   'P 1'
#
loop_
_entity.id
_entity.type
_entity.pdbx_description
1 polymer ?
#
loop_
_entity_poly.entity_id
_entity_poly.type
_entity_poly.pdbx_seq_one_letter_code
_entity_poly.pdbx_strand_id
1 'polypeptide(L)'
;MKLNFPALNAPQTSQAGGPTTGLMTRIDWQTILTGVALWLSFAVLLAIIQFASPNLAGNDDYFHIRFAQVMREEGLRPPFPWLPLTILNETDFYDHHFLYHVLLVPFTFGNILTGAKIAGVIFPATAF
;
A
#
# COMPACT_ATOMS: atom_id res chain seq x y z
N MET A 1 65.48 -34.27 43.79
CA MET A 1 64.14 -34.54 43.20
C MET A 1 63.72 -33.28 42.46
N LYS A 2 63.47 -33.37 41.15
CA LYS A 2 63.31 -32.22 40.23
C LYS A 2 61.95 -31.53 40.44
N LEU A 3 61.94 -30.20 40.56
CA LEU A 3 60.73 -29.38 40.55
C LEU A 3 60.32 -29.16 39.08
N ASN A 4 59.06 -29.50 38.76
CA ASN A 4 58.49 -29.42 37.42
C ASN A 4 57.57 -28.19 37.37
N PHE A 5 57.88 -27.19 36.54
CA PHE A 5 56.99 -26.05 36.31
C PHE A 5 56.16 -26.28 35.04
N PRO A 6 54.86 -25.98 35.03
CA PRO A 6 54.05 -26.07 33.82
C PRO A 6 54.46 -24.98 32.82
N ALA A 7 54.54 -25.33 31.54
CA ALA A 7 54.76 -24.38 30.46
C ALA A 7 53.57 -23.43 30.34
N LEU A 8 53.84 -22.13 30.25
CA LEU A 8 52.84 -21.11 29.92
C LEU A 8 52.34 -21.36 28.49
N ASN A 9 51.04 -21.58 28.33
CA ASN A 9 50.41 -21.71 27.03
C ASN A 9 50.56 -20.39 26.24
N ALA A 10 51.02 -20.48 24.99
CA ALA A 10 51.05 -19.35 24.08
C ALA A 10 49.63 -18.82 23.84
N PRO A 11 49.45 -17.51 23.58
CA PRO A 11 48.14 -16.93 23.30
C PRO A 11 47.57 -17.58 22.03
N GLN A 12 46.35 -18.10 22.11
CA GLN A 12 45.61 -18.48 20.91
C GLN A 12 45.42 -17.24 20.05
N THR A 13 46.05 -17.20 18.88
CA THR A 13 45.77 -16.21 17.85
C THR A 13 44.30 -16.34 17.46
N SER A 14 43.49 -15.36 17.83
CA SER A 14 42.12 -15.22 17.38
C SER A 14 42.09 -15.26 15.85
N GLN A 15 41.39 -16.24 15.28
CA GLN A 15 41.07 -16.29 13.85
C GLN A 15 40.35 -14.99 13.48
N ALA A 16 41.07 -14.11 12.78
CA ALA A 16 40.56 -12.86 12.26
C ALA A 16 39.74 -13.14 11.00
N GLY A 17 38.52 -12.58 10.95
CA GLY A 17 37.86 -12.19 9.70
C GLY A 17 37.33 -13.32 8.83
N GLY A 18 36.25 -13.98 9.25
CA GLY A 18 35.31 -14.53 8.26
C GLY A 18 34.77 -13.39 7.38
N PRO A 19 34.57 -13.60 6.07
CA PRO A 19 34.17 -12.53 5.17
C PRO A 19 32.87 -11.91 5.68
N THR A 20 32.92 -10.61 5.99
CA THR A 20 31.75 -9.74 6.06
C THR A 20 31.19 -9.64 4.65
N THR A 21 30.58 -10.74 4.19
CA THR A 21 29.84 -10.80 2.94
C THR A 21 28.73 -9.78 3.09
N GLY A 22 28.92 -8.63 2.45
CA GLY A 22 27.93 -7.57 2.42
C GLY A 22 26.58 -8.15 2.05
N LEU A 23 25.51 -7.57 2.61
CA LEU A 23 24.14 -7.85 2.19
C LEU A 23 23.98 -7.52 0.69
N MET A 24 24.46 -8.41 -0.18
CA MET A 24 24.00 -8.50 -1.56
C MET A 24 22.71 -9.28 -1.48
N THR A 25 21.60 -8.57 -1.26
CA THR A 25 20.26 -9.12 -1.38
C THR A 25 20.12 -9.65 -2.80
N ARG A 26 20.23 -10.97 -2.99
CA ARG A 26 19.96 -11.58 -4.28
C ARG A 26 18.48 -11.38 -4.58
N ILE A 27 18.17 -10.87 -5.77
CA ILE A 27 16.79 -10.81 -6.24
C ILE A 27 16.29 -12.24 -6.39
N ASP A 28 15.25 -12.58 -5.62
CA ASP A 28 14.55 -13.84 -5.78
C ASP A 28 13.44 -13.68 -6.82
N TRP A 29 13.75 -14.10 -8.05
CA TRP A 29 12.81 -14.04 -9.15
C TRP A 29 11.59 -14.93 -8.95
N GLN A 30 11.69 -16.05 -8.22
CA GLN A 30 10.53 -16.89 -7.96
C GLN A 30 9.53 -16.13 -7.10
N THR A 31 10.01 -15.50 -6.03
CA THR A 31 9.17 -14.67 -5.15
C THR A 31 8.49 -13.52 -5.92
N ILE A 32 9.22 -12.81 -6.77
CA ILE A 32 8.66 -11.72 -7.59
C ILE A 32 7.59 -12.26 -8.55
N LEU A 33 7.88 -13.36 -9.25
CA LEU A 33 6.93 -13.95 -10.20
C LEU A 33 5.67 -14.46 -9.50
N THR A 34 5.80 -15.06 -8.31
CA THR A 34 4.66 -15.47 -7.50
C THR A 34 3.81 -14.27 -7.09
N GLY A 35 4.43 -13.18 -6.60
CA GLY A 35 3.70 -11.96 -6.24
C GLY A 35 2.97 -11.33 -7.44
N VAL A 36 3.63 -11.21 -8.59
CA VAL A 36 3.01 -10.71 -9.83
C VAL A 36 1.85 -11.61 -10.28
N ALA A 37 2.01 -12.93 -10.22
CA ALA A 37 0.96 -13.87 -10.58
C ALA A 37 -0.25 -13.76 -9.66
N LEU A 38 -0.04 -13.63 -8.35
CA LEU A 38 -1.10 -13.39 -7.37
C LEU A 38 -1.82 -12.07 -7.65
N TRP A 39 -1.07 -10.97 -7.73
CA TRP A 39 -1.62 -9.65 -8.04
C TRP A 39 -2.47 -9.65 -9.31
N LEU A 40 -1.97 -10.24 -10.41
CA LEU A 40 -2.70 -10.35 -11.67
C LEU A 40 -3.98 -11.18 -11.53
N SER A 41 -3.91 -12.31 -10.82
CA SER A 41 -5.07 -13.18 -10.63
C SER A 41 -6.20 -12.46 -9.89
N PHE A 42 -5.88 -11.73 -8.81
CA PHE A 42 -6.86 -10.94 -8.07
C PHE A 42 -7.37 -9.75 -8.88
N ALA A 43 -6.49 -9.04 -9.58
CA ALA A 43 -6.88 -7.93 -10.44
C ALA A 43 -7.88 -8.37 -11.52
N VAL A 44 -7.65 -9.52 -12.18
CA VAL A 44 -8.58 -10.06 -13.18
C VAL A 44 -9.92 -10.45 -12.55
N LEU A 45 -9.92 -11.15 -11.43
CA LEU A 45 -11.16 -11.55 -10.74
C LEU A 45 -12.00 -10.34 -10.30
N LEU A 46 -11.34 -9.33 -9.73
CA LEU A 46 -11.99 -8.09 -9.31
C LEU A 46 -12.48 -7.28 -10.50
N ALA A 47 -11.72 -7.26 -11.62
CA ALA A 47 -12.16 -6.58 -12.84
C ALA A 47 -13.41 -7.23 -13.43
N ILE A 48 -13.51 -8.57 -13.42
CA ILE A 48 -14.73 -9.27 -13.85
C ILE A 48 -15.94 -8.79 -13.03
N ILE A 49 -15.78 -8.67 -11.71
CA ILE A 49 -16.86 -8.21 -10.82
C ILE A 49 -17.19 -6.74 -11.09
N GLN A 50 -16.18 -5.86 -11.06
CA GLN A 50 -16.37 -4.41 -11.19
C GLN A 50 -16.94 -4.03 -12.55
N PHE A 51 -16.61 -4.75 -13.62
CA PHE A 51 -17.07 -4.44 -14.99
C PHE A 51 -18.25 -5.29 -15.46
N ALA A 52 -18.81 -6.17 -14.61
CA ALA A 52 -20.04 -6.91 -14.91
C ALA A 52 -21.30 -6.02 -15.03
N SER A 53 -21.22 -4.77 -14.59
CA SER A 53 -22.29 -3.78 -14.63
C SER A 53 -21.75 -2.41 -15.08
N PRO A 54 -22.56 -1.56 -15.74
CA PRO A 54 -22.18 -0.18 -16.01
C PRO A 54 -22.07 0.66 -14.72
N ASN A 55 -22.74 0.26 -13.64
CA ASN A 55 -22.78 0.99 -12.36
C ASN A 55 -21.69 0.51 -11.39
N LEU A 56 -21.37 1.33 -10.38
CA LEU A 56 -20.47 0.92 -9.30
C LEU A 56 -21.18 -0.11 -8.39
N ALA A 57 -20.39 -0.94 -7.73
CA ALA A 57 -20.91 -2.04 -6.92
C ALA A 57 -21.65 -1.52 -5.66
N GLY A 58 -21.17 -0.43 -5.06
CA GLY A 58 -21.77 0.21 -3.89
C GLY A 58 -22.09 1.69 -4.09
N ASN A 59 -23.00 2.21 -3.26
CA ASN A 59 -23.28 3.65 -3.15
C ASN A 59 -22.08 4.44 -2.59
N ASP A 60 -21.32 3.82 -1.69
CA ASP A 60 -20.11 4.38 -1.09
C ASP A 60 -19.03 4.72 -2.13
N ASP A 61 -18.87 3.88 -3.15
CA ASP A 61 -17.93 4.10 -4.25
C ASP A 61 -18.20 5.42 -5.00
N TYR A 62 -19.49 5.75 -5.17
CA TYR A 62 -19.90 7.00 -5.83
C TYR A 62 -19.51 8.21 -4.99
N PHE A 63 -19.70 8.14 -3.68
CA PHE A 63 -19.30 9.22 -2.77
C PHE A 63 -17.78 9.43 -2.85
N HIS A 64 -16.99 8.37 -2.71
CA HIS A 64 -15.54 8.48 -2.66
C HIS A 64 -14.91 9.04 -3.94
N ILE A 65 -15.34 8.56 -5.11
CA ILE A 65 -14.77 9.08 -6.36
C ILE A 65 -15.23 10.51 -6.64
N ARG A 66 -16.48 10.86 -6.27
CA ARG A 66 -16.99 12.22 -6.45
C ARG A 66 -16.30 13.18 -5.48
N PHE A 67 -16.07 12.78 -4.24
CA PHE A 67 -15.37 13.60 -3.27
C PHE A 67 -13.89 13.80 -3.66
N ALA A 68 -13.22 12.75 -4.15
CA ALA A 68 -11.88 12.87 -4.73
C ALA A 68 -11.84 13.84 -5.93
N GLN A 69 -12.89 13.85 -6.76
CA GLN A 69 -13.00 14.81 -7.87
C GLN A 69 -13.13 16.25 -7.34
N VAL A 70 -13.96 16.47 -6.33
CA VAL A 70 -14.09 17.79 -5.68
C VAL A 70 -12.76 18.21 -5.05
N MET A 71 -12.04 17.29 -4.38
CA MET A 71 -10.71 17.58 -3.85
C MET A 71 -9.69 17.98 -4.92
N ARG A 72 -9.77 17.38 -6.11
CA ARG A 72 -8.95 17.77 -7.26
C ARG A 72 -9.27 19.20 -7.71
N GLU A 73 -10.55 19.55 -7.74
CA GLU A 73 -11.06 20.82 -8.30
C GLU A 73 -10.96 21.99 -7.31
N GLU A 74 -11.17 21.75 -6.03
CA GLU A 74 -11.30 22.78 -4.99
C GLU A 74 -10.18 22.73 -3.93
N GLY A 75 -9.26 21.77 -4.05
CA GLY A 75 -8.16 21.55 -3.11
C GLY A 75 -8.44 20.45 -2.08
N LEU A 76 -7.41 20.07 -1.32
CA LEU A 76 -7.45 18.87 -0.48
C LEU A 76 -8.37 18.95 0.75
N ARG A 77 -8.97 20.11 1.03
CA ARG A 77 -9.92 20.32 2.14
C ARG A 77 -11.13 21.11 1.64
N PRO A 78 -11.97 20.51 0.79
CA PRO A 78 -13.15 21.20 0.29
C PRO A 78 -14.14 21.44 1.45
N PRO A 79 -14.92 22.53 1.40
CA PRO A 79 -15.96 22.78 2.39
C PRO A 79 -17.06 21.71 2.31
N PHE A 80 -17.68 21.37 3.43
CA PHE A 80 -18.78 20.40 3.48
C PHE A 80 -20.05 21.01 4.10
N PRO A 81 -20.70 21.96 3.40
CA PRO A 81 -21.80 22.76 3.94
C PRO A 81 -23.08 21.96 4.23
N TRP A 82 -23.17 20.73 3.74
CA TRP A 82 -24.32 19.84 3.98
C TRP A 82 -24.15 18.95 5.21
N LEU A 83 -22.96 18.93 5.83
CA LEU A 83 -22.70 18.11 7.01
C LEU A 83 -23.66 18.40 8.19
N PRO A 84 -24.09 19.67 8.44
CA PRO A 84 -25.09 19.99 9.46
C PRO A 84 -26.50 19.45 9.20
N LEU A 85 -26.78 18.87 8.02
CA LEU A 85 -28.02 18.11 7.76
C LEU A 85 -27.99 16.72 8.41
N THR A 86 -26.86 16.35 9.00
CA THR A 86 -26.66 15.13 9.78
C THR A 86 -26.46 15.48 11.26
N ILE A 87 -26.02 14.53 12.09
CA ILE A 87 -25.63 14.80 13.49
C ILE A 87 -24.23 15.45 13.63
N LEU A 88 -23.55 15.72 12.51
CA LEU A 88 -22.15 16.16 12.47
C LEU A 88 -22.03 17.68 12.26
N ASN A 89 -20.89 18.24 12.67
CA ASN A 89 -20.58 19.67 12.60
C ASN A 89 -19.60 19.97 11.46
N GLU A 90 -19.88 21.01 10.66
CA GLU A 90 -19.03 21.43 9.53
C GLU A 90 -17.66 21.97 9.94
N THR A 91 -17.59 22.79 11.00
CA THR A 91 -16.33 23.38 11.48
C THR A 91 -15.33 22.36 12.00
N ASP A 92 -15.82 21.21 12.49
CA ASP A 92 -15.03 20.09 12.99
C ASP A 92 -14.96 18.93 11.97
N PHE A 93 -15.33 19.17 10.71
CA PHE A 93 -15.25 18.14 9.68
C PHE A 93 -13.81 17.71 9.47
N TYR A 94 -13.59 16.40 9.54
CA TYR A 94 -12.37 15.76 9.07
C TYR A 94 -12.73 14.63 8.12
N ASP A 95 -11.96 14.55 7.05
CA ASP A 95 -12.06 13.46 6.10
C ASP A 95 -11.38 12.21 6.68
N HIS A 96 -12.18 11.28 7.21
CA HIS A 96 -11.66 10.03 7.78
C HIS A 96 -11.07 9.09 6.71
N HIS A 97 -11.38 9.32 5.43
CA HIS A 97 -10.81 8.62 4.30
C HIS A 97 -9.82 9.50 3.51
N PHE A 98 -9.21 10.50 4.15
CA PHE A 98 -8.37 11.50 3.48
C PHE A 98 -7.34 10.92 2.52
N LEU A 99 -6.49 10.01 3.00
CA LEU A 99 -5.44 9.42 2.15
C LEU A 99 -6.04 8.58 1.02
N TYR A 100 -7.17 7.93 1.24
CA TYR A 100 -7.86 7.18 0.22
C TYR A 100 -8.40 8.10 -0.88
N HIS A 101 -9.02 9.23 -0.53
CA HIS A 101 -9.46 10.21 -1.52
C HIS A 101 -8.28 10.83 -2.28
N VAL A 102 -7.16 11.12 -1.61
CA VAL A 102 -5.93 11.60 -2.28
C VAL A 102 -5.43 10.57 -3.30
N LEU A 103 -5.40 9.29 -2.95
CA LEU A 103 -5.03 8.21 -3.87
C LEU A 103 -6.01 8.04 -5.03
N LEU A 104 -7.29 8.41 -4.84
CA LEU A 104 -8.31 8.38 -5.88
C LEU A 104 -8.21 9.56 -6.87
N VAL A 105 -7.59 10.70 -6.50
CA VAL A 105 -7.49 11.89 -7.36
C VAL A 105 -7.03 11.57 -8.79
N PRO A 106 -5.97 10.77 -9.04
CA PRO A 106 -5.55 10.42 -10.40
C PRO A 106 -6.60 9.65 -11.20
N PHE A 107 -7.52 8.95 -10.54
CA PHE A 107 -8.61 8.20 -11.19
C PHE A 107 -9.83 9.07 -11.52
N THR A 108 -9.81 10.34 -11.12
CA THR A 108 -10.91 11.27 -11.43
C THR A 108 -10.76 11.91 -12.81
N PHE A 109 -9.62 11.77 -13.48
CA PHE A 109 -9.39 12.33 -14.81
C PHE A 109 -10.18 11.54 -15.87
N GLY A 110 -10.99 12.24 -16.67
CA GLY A 110 -11.86 11.62 -17.67
C GLY A 110 -13.17 11.09 -17.07
N ASN A 111 -13.53 9.84 -17.37
CA ASN A 111 -14.75 9.24 -16.84
C ASN A 111 -14.53 8.72 -15.42
N ILE A 112 -15.11 9.41 -14.43
CA ILE A 112 -14.96 9.07 -13.02
C ILE A 112 -15.50 7.67 -12.67
N LEU A 113 -16.53 7.16 -13.36
CA LEU A 113 -17.05 5.82 -13.08
C LEU A 113 -16.07 4.74 -13.52
N THR A 114 -15.46 4.91 -14.70
CA THR A 114 -14.39 4.03 -15.15
C THR A 114 -13.19 4.11 -14.21
N GLY A 115 -12.82 5.32 -13.78
CA GLY A 115 -11.75 5.53 -12.81
C GLY A 115 -11.98 4.83 -11.48
N ALA A 116 -13.17 4.97 -10.90
CA ALA A 116 -13.56 4.28 -9.67
C ALA A 116 -13.49 2.76 -9.82
N LYS A 117 -13.96 2.20 -10.95
CA LYS A 117 -13.84 0.76 -11.23
C LYS A 117 -12.38 0.31 -11.30
N ILE A 118 -11.51 1.07 -11.98
CA ILE A 118 -10.09 0.75 -12.07
C ILE A 118 -9.44 0.82 -10.68
N ALA A 119 -9.70 1.85 -9.88
CA ALA A 119 -9.19 1.97 -8.52
C ALA A 119 -9.66 0.82 -7.62
N GLY A 120 -10.95 0.46 -7.71
CA GLY A 120 -11.56 -0.67 -7.00
C GLY A 120 -11.04 -2.04 -7.44
N VAL A 121 -10.26 -2.13 -8.51
CA VAL A 121 -9.51 -3.33 -8.91
C VAL A 121 -8.08 -3.25 -8.37
N ILE A 122 -7.37 -2.15 -8.63
CA ILE A 122 -5.93 -2.03 -8.36
C ILE A 122 -5.65 -2.06 -6.87
N PHE A 123 -6.33 -1.26 -6.06
CA PHE A 123 -6.01 -1.13 -4.63
C PHE A 123 -6.19 -2.45 -3.86
N PRO A 124 -7.33 -3.15 -3.93
CA PRO A 124 -7.46 -4.45 -3.29
C PRO A 124 -6.52 -5.51 -3.88
N ALA A 125 -6.21 -5.47 -5.19
CA ALA A 125 -5.24 -6.40 -5.77
C ALA A 125 -3.83 -6.23 -5.18
N THR A 126 -3.41 -5.00 -4.83
CA THR A 126 -2.10 -4.74 -4.20
C THR A 126 -1.96 -5.28 -2.77
N ALA A 127 -3.04 -5.81 -2.17
CA ALA A 127 -2.96 -6.46 -0.86
C ALA A 127 -2.42 -7.91 -0.92
N PHE A 128 -2.19 -8.46 -2.12
CA PHE A 128 -1.78 -9.85 -2.37
C PHE A 128 -0.60 -9.91 -3.34
#